data_AF-A0A2E3D0N9-F1
#
_entry.id   AF-A0A2E3D0N9-F1
#
_cell.length_a   1.000
_cell.length_b   1.000
_cell.length_c   1.000
_cell.angle_alpha   90.00
_cell.angle_beta   90.00
_cell.angle_gamma   90.00
#
_symmetry.space_group_name_H-M   'P 1'
#
loop_
_entity.id
_entity.type
_entity.pdbx_description
1 polymer ?
#
loop_
_entity_poly.entity_id
_entity_poly.type
_entity_poly.pdbx_seq_one_letter_code
_entity_poly.pdbx_strand_id
1 'polypeptide(L)'
;MITDFFKPLVFLAAVFSMQVFATTPTPQPEPEPPGGCSNCYQRGPDPTERALEADRGPYSVRTINVSSWVSGFGGGTIHYPVGTQGKMGAIAVIPGYVSYENSIEWWGGRLASWGFVVITMDTNSIYDQPDSRARQLSAALDYVIAQSNSGSSAISGMVDSNRLGAIGWSMGGGGTLKLSTDRYLKAAIPQAPWYSGFNDFDEITTPTLIIACELDAVAPVAQHASPFYNDIPRSTDKAFLEIRNGSHFCANSGYPDEDILGKYGVSWMKRFIDDDRRYDQFLCGPNHEAEWNISEYRDTCNY
;
A
#
# COMPACT_ATOMS: atom_id res chain seq x y z
N MET A 1 54.04 82.16 -31.82
CA MET A 1 52.70 82.79 -31.82
C MET A 1 51.73 81.66 -32.17
N ILE A 2 51.00 81.16 -31.15
CA ILE A 2 49.58 80.72 -31.19
C ILE A 2 49.23 79.67 -32.29
N THR A 3 48.74 78.45 -32.09
CA THR A 3 48.12 77.69 -30.97
C THR A 3 47.97 76.23 -31.41
N ASP A 4 47.83 75.34 -30.43
CA ASP A 4 47.46 73.92 -30.49
C ASP A 4 46.40 73.52 -31.54
N PHE A 5 46.47 72.26 -32.02
CA PHE A 5 45.44 71.25 -31.73
C PHE A 5 45.91 69.86 -32.18
N PHE A 6 46.14 68.99 -31.19
CA PHE A 6 46.34 67.55 -31.33
C PHE A 6 45.17 66.90 -32.09
N LYS A 7 45.47 66.03 -33.07
CA LYS A 7 44.55 64.99 -33.57
C LYS A 7 45.25 63.63 -33.54
N PRO A 8 44.66 62.59 -32.94
CA PRO A 8 45.30 61.29 -32.81
C PRO A 8 45.20 60.47 -34.11
N LEU A 9 46.31 59.82 -34.47
CA LEU A 9 46.35 58.75 -35.46
C LEU A 9 45.60 57.53 -34.90
N VAL A 10 44.53 57.12 -35.57
CA VAL A 10 43.87 55.83 -35.34
C VAL A 10 44.47 54.82 -36.32
N PHE A 11 45.27 53.90 -35.79
CA PHE A 11 45.72 52.70 -36.52
C PHE A 11 44.55 51.73 -36.67
N LEU A 12 44.14 51.47 -37.90
CA LEU A 12 43.12 50.49 -38.25
C LEU A 12 43.76 49.09 -38.23
N ALA A 13 43.57 48.35 -37.13
CA ALA A 13 43.95 46.93 -37.06
C ALA A 13 42.88 46.07 -37.73
N ALA A 14 43.19 45.52 -38.90
CA ALA A 14 42.35 44.52 -39.56
C ALA A 14 42.53 43.17 -38.85
N VAL A 15 41.54 42.75 -38.07
CA VAL A 15 41.47 41.41 -37.48
C VAL A 15 40.65 40.53 -38.42
N PHE A 16 41.32 39.60 -39.12
CA PHE A 16 40.67 38.51 -39.84
C PHE A 16 40.06 37.54 -38.82
N SER A 17 38.73 37.45 -38.74
CA SER A 17 38.07 36.38 -37.99
C SER A 17 38.02 35.12 -38.84
N MET A 18 38.79 34.10 -38.46
CA MET A 18 38.58 32.74 -38.95
C MET A 18 37.40 32.13 -38.18
N GLN A 19 36.27 31.96 -38.86
CA GLN A 19 35.18 31.13 -38.37
C GLN A 19 35.63 29.67 -38.47
N VAL A 20 36.10 29.11 -37.35
CA VAL A 20 36.29 27.66 -37.23
C VAL A 20 34.92 27.06 -37.00
N PHE A 21 34.37 26.38 -38.00
CA PHE A 21 33.21 25.50 -37.80
C PHE A 21 33.68 24.30 -36.96
N ALA A 22 33.54 24.42 -35.65
CA ALA A 22 33.63 23.27 -34.75
C ALA A 22 32.35 22.45 -34.92
N THR A 23 32.41 21.37 -35.68
CA THR A 23 31.37 20.34 -35.64
C THR A 23 31.48 19.65 -34.28
N THR A 24 30.64 20.05 -33.32
CA THR A 24 30.44 19.23 -32.13
C THR A 24 29.92 17.86 -32.58
N PRO A 25 30.56 16.75 -32.19
CA PRO A 25 29.96 15.44 -32.39
C PRO A 25 28.58 15.46 -31.74
N THR A 26 27.57 14.93 -32.42
CA THR A 26 26.28 14.64 -31.79
C THR A 26 26.54 13.89 -30.48
N PRO A 27 25.90 14.27 -29.36
CA PRO A 27 26.01 13.52 -28.12
C PRO A 27 25.72 12.06 -28.44
N GLN A 28 26.68 11.17 -28.13
CA GLN A 28 26.43 9.75 -28.19
C GLN A 28 25.24 9.48 -27.25
N PRO A 29 24.18 8.76 -27.67
CA PRO A 29 23.13 8.38 -26.75
C PRO A 29 23.78 7.72 -25.54
N GLU A 30 23.49 8.26 -24.36
CA GLU A 30 23.88 7.66 -23.10
C GLU A 30 23.43 6.20 -23.14
N PRO A 31 24.28 5.21 -22.82
CA PRO A 31 23.86 3.82 -22.83
C PRO A 31 22.64 3.69 -21.94
N GLU A 32 21.53 3.23 -22.51
CA GLU A 32 20.33 2.93 -21.73
C GLU A 32 20.72 2.06 -20.54
N PRO A 33 20.19 2.36 -19.33
CA PRO A 33 20.41 1.49 -18.18
C PRO A 33 20.01 0.06 -18.56
N PRO A 34 20.77 -0.96 -18.11
CA PRO A 34 20.57 -2.33 -18.56
C PRO A 34 19.14 -2.77 -18.21
N GLY A 35 18.32 -2.96 -19.25
CA GLY A 35 17.03 -3.67 -19.21
C GLY A 35 16.06 -3.17 -18.13
N GLY A 36 15.25 -2.16 -18.45
CA GLY A 36 14.06 -1.85 -17.66
C GLY A 36 13.13 -3.06 -17.63
N CYS A 37 13.05 -3.75 -16.49
CA CYS A 37 12.07 -4.81 -16.31
C CYS A 37 10.67 -4.17 -16.33
N SER A 38 9.78 -4.69 -17.18
CA SER A 38 8.45 -4.12 -17.44
C SER A 38 7.53 -4.13 -16.21
N ASN A 39 7.83 -4.96 -15.21
CA ASN A 39 7.36 -4.80 -13.83
C ASN A 39 8.36 -5.48 -12.87
N CYS A 40 9.30 -4.70 -12.31
CA CYS A 40 10.32 -5.17 -11.37
C CYS A 40 9.77 -5.71 -10.04
N TYR A 41 8.48 -5.54 -9.75
CA TYR A 41 7.88 -5.87 -8.46
C TYR A 41 7.12 -7.19 -8.48
N GLN A 42 6.87 -7.78 -9.66
CA GLN A 42 6.19 -9.07 -9.77
C GLN A 42 6.94 -10.17 -9.02
N ARG A 43 6.17 -10.96 -8.26
CA ARG A 43 6.68 -12.07 -7.44
C ARG A 43 5.72 -13.24 -7.51
N GLY A 44 6.27 -14.44 -7.46
CA GLY A 44 5.50 -15.69 -7.48
C GLY A 44 5.05 -16.14 -8.88
N PRO A 45 4.51 -17.37 -8.98
CA PRO A 45 3.96 -17.90 -10.21
C PRO A 45 2.72 -17.11 -10.64
N ASP A 46 2.25 -17.37 -11.85
CA ASP A 46 0.98 -16.78 -12.31
C ASP A 46 -0.16 -17.22 -11.38
N PRO A 47 -0.98 -16.26 -10.90
CA PRO A 47 -2.02 -16.55 -9.94
C PRO A 47 -3.16 -17.35 -10.56
N THR A 48 -3.80 -18.17 -9.73
CA THR A 48 -5.05 -18.86 -10.04
C THR A 48 -5.99 -18.68 -8.87
N GLU A 49 -7.30 -18.76 -9.10
CA GLU A 49 -8.30 -18.69 -8.04
C GLU A 49 -8.02 -19.69 -6.91
N ARG A 50 -7.79 -20.96 -7.26
CA ARG A 50 -7.43 -22.02 -6.30
C ARG A 50 -6.18 -21.69 -5.47
N ALA A 51 -5.15 -21.09 -6.08
CA ALA A 51 -3.96 -20.69 -5.33
C ALA A 51 -4.27 -19.54 -4.38
N LEU A 52 -5.06 -18.57 -4.86
CA LEU A 52 -5.48 -17.40 -4.11
C LEU A 52 -6.43 -17.74 -2.96
N GLU A 53 -7.19 -18.82 -3.02
CA GLU A 53 -8.10 -19.28 -1.96
C GLU A 53 -7.42 -20.22 -0.94
N ALA A 54 -6.28 -20.83 -1.27
CA ALA A 54 -5.54 -21.68 -0.34
C ALA A 54 -4.92 -20.86 0.81
N ASP A 55 -4.82 -21.41 2.03
CA ASP A 55 -4.31 -20.71 3.23
C ASP A 55 -2.96 -19.98 3.06
N ARG A 56 -2.11 -20.48 2.16
CA ARG A 56 -0.75 -19.98 1.93
C ARG A 56 -0.43 -19.84 0.44
N GLY A 57 0.30 -18.79 0.12
CA GLY A 57 0.93 -18.55 -1.17
C GLY A 57 2.24 -19.35 -1.37
N PRO A 58 3.01 -19.00 -2.41
CA PRO A 58 4.18 -19.77 -2.85
C PRO A 58 5.38 -19.72 -1.90
N TYR A 59 5.44 -18.75 -0.97
CA TYR A 59 6.59 -18.55 -0.09
C TYR A 59 6.33 -19.09 1.33
N SER A 60 7.34 -19.76 1.88
CA SER A 60 7.40 -20.04 3.32
C SER A 60 7.57 -18.73 4.11
N VAL A 61 6.96 -18.65 5.29
CA VAL A 61 6.96 -17.45 6.13
C VAL A 61 7.71 -17.69 7.44
N ARG A 62 8.43 -16.68 7.92
CA ARG A 62 8.99 -16.59 9.28
C ARG A 62 8.49 -15.33 9.98
N THR A 63 8.67 -15.29 11.29
CA THR A 63 8.22 -14.18 12.13
C THR A 63 9.35 -13.55 12.95
N ILE A 64 9.17 -12.29 13.32
CA ILE A 64 9.93 -11.56 14.35
C ILE A 64 8.90 -10.97 15.32
N ASN A 65 9.05 -11.26 16.61
CA ASN A 65 8.22 -10.62 17.64
C ASN A 65 8.70 -9.19 17.87
N VAL A 66 7.75 -8.26 17.94
CA VAL A 66 7.97 -6.85 18.24
C VAL A 66 7.47 -6.56 19.64
N SER A 67 8.38 -6.09 20.49
CA SER A 67 8.06 -5.77 21.89
C SER A 67 7.06 -4.61 21.98
N SER A 68 6.16 -4.65 22.96
CA SER A 68 5.26 -3.52 23.29
C SER A 68 5.97 -2.27 23.83
N TRP A 69 7.28 -2.33 24.07
CA TRP A 69 8.09 -1.17 24.47
C TRP A 69 8.57 -0.32 23.28
N VAL A 70 8.23 -0.71 22.04
CA VAL A 70 8.50 0.13 20.87
C VAL A 70 7.72 1.44 20.98
N SER A 71 8.28 2.51 20.41
CA SER A 71 7.59 3.79 20.37
C SER A 71 6.51 3.79 19.30
N GLY A 72 5.35 4.34 19.62
CA GLY A 72 4.31 4.67 18.64
C GLY A 72 3.23 3.62 18.45
N PHE A 73 3.39 2.37 18.91
CA PHE A 73 2.35 1.33 18.86
C PHE A 73 2.60 0.20 19.90
N GLY A 74 1.62 -0.67 20.10
CA GLY A 74 1.58 -1.64 21.20
C GLY A 74 2.42 -2.91 21.04
N GLY A 75 3.33 -2.97 20.06
CA GLY A 75 4.05 -4.20 19.69
C GLY A 75 3.31 -5.00 18.61
N GLY A 76 3.73 -6.25 18.40
CA GLY A 76 3.12 -7.12 17.39
C GLY A 76 4.05 -8.18 16.83
N THR A 77 3.77 -8.64 15.60
CA THR A 77 4.55 -9.64 14.90
C THR A 77 4.82 -9.21 13.46
N ILE A 78 6.10 -9.19 13.06
CA ILE A 78 6.49 -9.05 11.65
C ILE A 78 6.54 -10.43 11.02
N HIS A 79 5.77 -10.65 9.96
CA HIS A 79 5.76 -11.82 9.08
C HIS A 79 6.49 -11.50 7.78
N TYR A 80 7.39 -12.37 7.34
CA TYR A 80 8.16 -12.13 6.12
C TYR A 80 8.47 -13.45 5.37
N PRO A 81 8.51 -13.41 4.03
CA PRO A 81 8.81 -14.57 3.21
C PRO A 81 10.31 -14.91 3.26
N VAL A 82 10.64 -16.20 3.28
CA VAL A 82 12.02 -16.69 3.19
C VAL A 82 12.38 -17.18 1.79
N GLY A 83 13.68 -17.18 1.47
CA GLY A 83 14.17 -17.62 0.16
C GLY A 83 13.85 -16.64 -0.98
N THR A 84 13.60 -15.38 -0.64
CA THR A 84 13.31 -14.32 -1.61
C THR A 84 14.50 -13.36 -1.77
N GLN A 85 14.53 -12.62 -2.88
CA GLN A 85 15.53 -11.59 -3.16
C GLN A 85 14.85 -10.27 -3.56
N GLY A 86 15.57 -9.17 -3.38
CA GLY A 86 15.10 -7.82 -3.70
C GLY A 86 14.06 -7.28 -2.71
N LYS A 87 13.77 -5.98 -2.83
CA LYS A 87 12.81 -5.30 -1.96
C LYS A 87 11.35 -5.63 -2.33
N MET A 88 10.49 -5.76 -1.35
CA MET A 88 9.05 -5.98 -1.46
C MET A 88 8.27 -4.90 -0.71
N GLY A 89 6.96 -4.82 -0.97
CA GLY A 89 6.11 -3.91 -0.23
C GLY A 89 5.92 -4.33 1.22
N ALA A 90 5.56 -3.37 2.07
CA ALA A 90 5.26 -3.60 3.48
C ALA A 90 3.82 -3.23 3.82
N ILE A 91 3.18 -4.03 4.68
CA ILE A 91 1.75 -3.86 5.04
C ILE A 91 1.62 -3.86 6.56
N ALA A 92 0.92 -2.90 7.14
CA ALA A 92 0.55 -2.90 8.56
C ALA A 92 -0.91 -3.32 8.75
N VAL A 93 -1.19 -4.16 9.75
CA VAL A 93 -2.51 -4.73 10.03
C VAL A 93 -2.91 -4.48 11.48
N ILE A 94 -3.97 -3.71 11.71
CA ILE A 94 -4.37 -3.23 13.05
C ILE A 94 -5.76 -3.75 13.46
N PRO A 95 -5.98 -4.15 14.73
CA PRO A 95 -7.27 -4.65 15.21
C PRO A 95 -8.28 -3.53 15.52
N GLY A 96 -9.46 -3.92 15.98
CA GLY A 96 -10.56 -3.06 16.41
C GLY A 96 -10.53 -2.61 17.88
N TYR A 97 -11.62 -1.99 18.30
CA TYR A 97 -11.85 -1.58 19.70
C TYR A 97 -11.90 -2.80 20.62
N VAL A 98 -11.29 -2.71 21.81
CA VAL A 98 -11.27 -3.79 22.82
C VAL A 98 -10.74 -5.12 22.24
N SER A 99 -9.77 -5.04 21.32
CA SER A 99 -9.25 -6.19 20.58
C SER A 99 -7.73 -6.14 20.45
N TYR A 100 -7.12 -7.32 20.28
CA TYR A 100 -5.69 -7.54 20.18
C TYR A 100 -5.29 -8.10 18.81
N GLU A 101 -4.00 -8.18 18.54
CA GLU A 101 -3.40 -8.69 17.30
C GLU A 101 -3.99 -10.03 16.84
N ASN A 102 -4.26 -10.96 17.77
CA ASN A 102 -4.81 -12.28 17.44
C ASN A 102 -6.14 -12.25 16.66
N SER A 103 -6.91 -11.16 16.78
CA SER A 103 -8.15 -10.96 16.02
C SER A 103 -7.94 -10.77 14.51
N ILE A 104 -6.73 -10.40 14.08
CA ILE A 104 -6.37 -10.10 12.69
C ILE A 104 -5.12 -10.84 12.20
N GLU A 105 -4.52 -11.70 13.04
CA GLU A 105 -3.22 -12.33 12.80
C GLU A 105 -3.14 -13.18 11.52
N TRP A 106 -4.27 -13.71 11.04
CA TRP A 106 -4.31 -14.55 9.84
C TRP A 106 -3.75 -13.82 8.61
N TRP A 107 -3.96 -12.49 8.52
CA TRP A 107 -3.42 -11.65 7.45
C TRP A 107 -1.90 -11.66 7.37
N GLY A 108 -1.22 -11.81 8.52
CA GLY A 108 0.24 -11.78 8.62
C GLY A 108 0.88 -12.87 7.77
N GLY A 109 0.59 -14.13 8.10
CA GLY A 109 1.07 -15.28 7.34
C GLY A 109 0.50 -15.32 5.92
N ARG A 110 -0.77 -14.95 5.76
CA ARG A 110 -1.46 -14.93 4.47
C ARG A 110 -0.73 -14.06 3.45
N LEU A 111 -0.56 -12.78 3.73
CA LEU A 111 0.05 -11.83 2.80
C LEU A 111 1.57 -12.04 2.68
N ALA A 112 2.25 -12.39 3.78
CA ALA A 112 3.69 -12.64 3.72
C ALA A 112 4.03 -13.82 2.79
N SER A 113 3.19 -14.86 2.76
CA SER A 113 3.36 -16.00 1.86
C SER A 113 3.18 -15.67 0.38
N TRP A 114 2.65 -14.48 0.06
CA TRP A 114 2.53 -13.91 -1.29
C TRP A 114 3.61 -12.88 -1.63
N GLY A 115 4.59 -12.67 -0.75
CA GLY A 115 5.77 -11.86 -1.06
C GLY A 115 5.69 -10.42 -0.55
N PHE A 116 5.08 -10.20 0.62
CA PHE A 116 5.07 -8.92 1.34
C PHE A 116 5.77 -9.06 2.70
N VAL A 117 6.28 -7.95 3.25
CA VAL A 117 6.60 -7.88 4.68
C VAL A 117 5.36 -7.36 5.40
N VAL A 118 4.85 -8.07 6.39
CA VAL A 118 3.57 -7.74 7.03
C VAL A 118 3.79 -7.58 8.52
N ILE A 119 3.32 -6.49 9.12
CA ILE A 119 3.27 -6.33 10.58
C ILE A 119 1.82 -6.40 11.05
N THR A 120 1.47 -7.47 11.75
CA THR A 120 0.25 -7.53 12.57
C THR A 120 0.60 -6.90 13.91
N MET A 121 -0.25 -6.02 14.43
CA MET A 121 0.13 -5.18 15.57
C MET A 121 -0.95 -5.09 16.65
N ASP A 122 -0.50 -4.89 17.88
CA ASP A 122 -1.33 -4.40 18.98
C ASP A 122 -1.36 -2.87 19.00
N THR A 123 -2.41 -2.32 19.60
CA THR A 123 -2.51 -0.89 19.88
C THR A 123 -1.92 -0.52 21.24
N ASN A 124 -1.47 0.72 21.39
CA ASN A 124 -1.02 1.28 22.68
C ASN A 124 -2.08 1.13 23.77
N SER A 125 -3.36 1.33 23.40
CA SER A 125 -4.51 1.05 24.23
C SER A 125 -5.62 0.43 23.38
N ILE A 126 -6.24 -0.63 23.88
CA ILE A 126 -7.41 -1.25 23.24
C ILE A 126 -8.59 -0.27 23.06
N TYR A 127 -8.58 0.87 23.78
CA TYR A 127 -9.60 1.92 23.70
C TYR A 127 -9.28 3.04 22.70
N ASP A 128 -8.14 2.95 22.00
CA ASP A 128 -7.72 3.95 21.02
C ASP A 128 -8.75 4.13 19.91
N GLN A 129 -9.02 5.39 19.56
CA GLN A 129 -9.95 5.80 18.51
C GLN A 129 -9.28 5.79 17.12
N PRO A 130 -10.05 5.86 16.01
CA PRO A 130 -9.52 5.77 14.64
C PRO A 130 -8.31 6.67 14.34
N ASP A 131 -8.31 7.95 14.73
CA ASP A 131 -7.17 8.86 14.51
C ASP A 131 -5.91 8.46 15.27
N SER A 132 -6.07 7.87 16.45
CA SER A 132 -4.95 7.26 17.19
C SER A 132 -4.44 6.04 16.43
N ARG A 133 -5.35 5.18 15.95
CA ARG A 133 -5.01 3.97 15.18
C ARG A 133 -4.32 4.29 13.86
N ALA A 134 -4.69 5.36 13.17
CA ALA A 134 -4.02 5.84 11.95
C ALA A 134 -2.55 6.19 12.23
N ARG A 135 -2.28 6.96 13.31
CA ARG A 135 -0.91 7.29 13.74
C ARG A 135 -0.11 6.05 14.11
N GLN A 136 -0.75 5.06 14.75
CA GLN A 136 -0.11 3.80 15.14
C GLN A 136 0.22 2.93 13.93
N LEU A 137 -0.68 2.82 12.94
CA LEU A 137 -0.39 2.16 11.66
C LEU A 137 0.81 2.81 10.96
N SER A 138 0.86 4.15 10.90
CA SER A 138 2.01 4.87 10.33
C SER A 138 3.31 4.55 11.08
N ALA A 139 3.28 4.55 12.41
CA ALA A 139 4.44 4.22 13.23
C ALA A 139 4.91 2.77 13.04
N ALA A 140 3.99 1.82 12.87
CA ALA A 140 4.30 0.42 12.58
C ALA A 140 4.98 0.26 11.21
N LEU A 141 4.51 0.98 10.18
CA LEU A 141 5.17 1.00 8.87
C LEU A 141 6.59 1.58 8.97
N ASP A 142 6.77 2.69 9.68
CA ASP A 142 8.09 3.30 9.89
C ASP A 142 9.03 2.37 10.66
N TYR A 143 8.51 1.63 11.64
CA TYR A 143 9.28 0.62 12.37
C TYR A 143 9.76 -0.51 11.45
N VAL A 144 8.89 -1.04 10.59
CA VAL A 144 9.26 -2.09 9.62
C VAL A 144 10.32 -1.59 8.64
N ILE A 145 10.22 -0.35 8.16
CA ILE A 145 11.24 0.28 7.32
C ILE A 145 12.58 0.39 8.07
N ALA A 146 12.55 0.85 9.32
CA ALA A 146 13.75 0.96 10.16
C ALA A 146 14.41 -0.41 10.40
N GLN A 147 13.61 -1.45 10.65
CA GLN A 147 14.10 -2.83 10.76
C GLN A 147 14.76 -3.29 9.47
N SER A 148 14.15 -3.03 8.31
CA SER A 148 14.75 -3.35 7.01
C SER A 148 16.04 -2.57 6.72
N ASN A 149 16.22 -1.38 7.29
CA ASN A 149 17.46 -0.60 7.13
C ASN A 149 18.56 -1.03 8.11
N SER A 150 18.24 -1.83 9.12
CA SER A 150 19.21 -2.36 10.07
C SER A 150 19.91 -3.61 9.51
N GLY A 151 21.25 -3.62 9.52
CA GLY A 151 22.05 -4.78 9.09
C GLY A 151 21.93 -6.01 10.00
N SER A 152 21.38 -5.85 11.22
CA SER A 152 21.19 -6.95 12.17
C SER A 152 19.80 -7.57 12.14
N SER A 153 18.86 -7.00 11.38
CA SER A 153 17.50 -7.51 11.30
C SER A 153 17.40 -8.68 10.31
N ALA A 154 16.56 -9.67 10.60
CA ALA A 154 16.30 -10.77 9.65
C ALA A 154 15.57 -10.30 8.37
N ILE A 155 14.99 -9.09 8.39
CA ILE A 155 14.38 -8.46 7.21
C ILE A 155 15.26 -7.38 6.58
N SER A 156 16.57 -7.37 6.87
CA SER A 156 17.51 -6.38 6.31
C SER A 156 17.45 -6.37 4.77
N GLY A 157 17.27 -5.19 4.20
CA GLY A 157 17.17 -4.97 2.75
C GLY A 157 15.89 -5.48 2.09
N MET A 158 14.88 -5.95 2.83
CA MET A 158 13.66 -6.52 2.27
C MET A 158 12.58 -5.49 1.92
N VAL A 159 12.53 -4.32 2.56
CA VAL A 159 11.40 -3.39 2.42
C VAL A 159 11.70 -2.27 1.42
N ASP A 160 10.76 -2.06 0.51
CA ASP A 160 10.66 -0.88 -0.33
C ASP A 160 9.78 0.16 0.38
N SER A 161 10.39 1.26 0.86
CA SER A 161 9.71 2.29 1.64
C SER A 161 8.66 3.08 0.84
N ASN A 162 8.64 2.95 -0.50
CA ASN A 162 7.66 3.62 -1.36
C ASN A 162 6.42 2.74 -1.67
N ARG A 163 6.39 1.51 -1.16
CA ARG A 163 5.36 0.51 -1.50
C ARG A 163 4.71 -0.03 -0.23
N LEU A 164 3.94 0.84 0.40
CA LEU A 164 3.33 0.60 1.71
C LEU A 164 1.83 0.39 1.58
N GLY A 165 1.26 -0.50 2.39
CA GLY A 165 -0.18 -0.67 2.50
C GLY A 165 -0.64 -0.79 3.95
N ALA A 166 -1.95 -0.71 4.14
CA ALA A 166 -2.55 -0.85 5.47
C ALA A 166 -3.86 -1.65 5.40
N ILE A 167 -4.09 -2.43 6.44
CA ILE A 167 -5.34 -3.16 6.68
C ILE A 167 -5.76 -2.85 8.11
N GLY A 168 -7.05 -2.70 8.33
CA GLY A 168 -7.55 -2.54 9.69
C GLY A 168 -8.99 -2.94 9.83
N TRP A 169 -9.31 -3.47 11.01
CA TRP A 169 -10.66 -3.92 11.33
C TRP A 169 -11.39 -2.96 12.27
N SER A 170 -12.68 -2.72 12.06
CA SER A 170 -13.52 -1.90 12.94
C SER A 170 -12.95 -0.47 13.09
N MET A 171 -12.69 0.00 14.31
CA MET A 171 -11.98 1.28 14.54
C MET A 171 -10.60 1.31 13.86
N GLY A 172 -9.94 0.17 13.70
CA GLY A 172 -8.73 0.03 12.89
C GLY A 172 -8.97 0.22 11.40
N GLY A 173 -10.14 -0.15 10.90
CA GLY A 173 -10.58 0.13 9.52
C GLY A 173 -10.82 1.62 9.29
N GLY A 174 -11.46 2.30 10.26
CA GLY A 174 -11.52 3.76 10.27
C GLY A 174 -10.13 4.41 10.32
N GLY A 175 -9.21 3.86 11.13
CA GLY A 175 -7.82 4.29 11.18
C GLY A 175 -7.07 4.06 9.86
N THR A 176 -7.44 3.02 9.09
CA THR A 176 -6.87 2.74 7.76
C THR A 176 -7.34 3.76 6.73
N LEU A 177 -8.63 4.13 6.76
CA LEU A 177 -9.17 5.23 5.95
C LEU A 177 -8.51 6.55 6.32
N LYS A 178 -8.41 6.87 7.61
CA LYS A 178 -7.75 8.09 8.09
C LYS A 178 -6.26 8.13 7.73
N LEU A 179 -5.54 7.01 7.84
CA LEU A 179 -4.14 6.97 7.38
C LEU A 179 -4.03 7.27 5.88
N SER A 180 -5.01 6.86 5.09
CA SER A 180 -5.03 7.07 3.63
C SER A 180 -5.24 8.55 3.23
N THR A 181 -5.68 9.41 4.16
CA THR A 181 -5.69 10.88 3.98
C THR A 181 -4.37 11.51 4.44
N ASP A 182 -3.71 10.92 5.42
CA ASP A 182 -2.55 11.52 6.10
C ASP A 182 -1.20 11.10 5.51
N ARG A 183 -1.14 9.96 4.82
CA ARG A 183 0.08 9.36 4.27
C ARG A 183 -0.19 8.73 2.91
N TYR A 184 0.77 8.89 1.99
CA TYR A 184 0.76 8.14 0.74
C TYR A 184 0.90 6.64 1.01
N LEU A 185 -0.11 5.87 0.64
CA LEU A 185 -0.10 4.42 0.60
C LEU A 185 -0.34 3.96 -0.85
N LYS A 186 0.17 2.76 -1.16
CA LYS A 186 -0.12 2.08 -2.41
C LYS A 186 -1.45 1.35 -2.38
N ALA A 187 -1.88 0.84 -1.22
CA ALA A 187 -3.14 0.13 -1.09
C ALA A 187 -3.67 0.16 0.34
N ALA A 188 -5.00 0.17 0.49
CA ALA A 188 -5.68 0.11 1.76
C ALA A 188 -6.82 -0.93 1.75
N ILE A 189 -7.00 -1.66 2.85
CA ILE A 189 -8.15 -2.57 3.06
C ILE A 189 -8.80 -2.29 4.43
N PRO A 190 -9.78 -1.39 4.51
CA PRO A 190 -10.63 -1.22 5.69
C PRO A 190 -11.65 -2.38 5.79
N GLN A 191 -11.66 -3.10 6.90
CA GLN A 191 -12.55 -4.23 7.16
C GLN A 191 -13.59 -3.88 8.21
N ALA A 192 -14.88 -4.06 7.89
CA ALA A 192 -16.00 -3.63 8.73
C ALA A 192 -15.75 -2.25 9.37
N PRO A 193 -15.32 -1.23 8.59
CA PRO A 193 -14.71 -0.03 9.14
C PRO A 193 -15.69 0.72 10.02
N TRP A 194 -15.20 1.22 11.16
CA TRP A 194 -15.92 2.12 12.03
C TRP A 194 -15.16 3.43 12.14
N TYR A 195 -15.87 4.55 11.96
CA TYR A 195 -15.36 5.90 12.19
C TYR A 195 -16.54 6.80 12.57
N SER A 196 -16.30 7.80 13.42
CA SER A 196 -17.30 8.81 13.78
C SER A 196 -16.67 10.19 13.85
N GLY A 197 -17.48 11.22 13.61
CA GLY A 197 -17.00 12.61 13.52
C GLY A 197 -16.66 13.03 12.09
N PHE A 198 -16.05 14.20 11.97
CA PHE A 198 -15.59 14.73 10.68
C PHE A 198 -14.44 13.88 10.13
N ASN A 199 -14.46 13.69 8.82
CA ASN A 199 -13.45 12.96 8.07
C ASN A 199 -13.27 13.65 6.71
N ASP A 200 -12.14 13.35 6.07
CA ASP A 200 -11.75 13.89 4.77
C ASP A 200 -11.63 12.71 3.76
N PHE A 201 -12.54 11.73 3.84
CA PHE A 201 -12.44 10.52 3.02
C PHE A 201 -12.69 10.79 1.52
N ASP A 202 -13.31 11.92 1.19
CA ASP A 202 -13.40 12.50 -0.15
C ASP A 202 -12.07 13.01 -0.72
N GLU A 203 -10.99 13.04 0.08
CA GLU A 203 -9.63 13.35 -0.38
C GLU A 203 -8.76 12.10 -0.65
N ILE A 204 -9.28 10.89 -0.38
CA ILE A 204 -8.51 9.64 -0.50
C ILE A 204 -8.13 9.37 -1.95
N THR A 205 -6.82 9.33 -2.22
CA THR A 205 -6.21 8.94 -3.50
C THR A 205 -5.57 7.55 -3.48
N THR A 206 -5.53 6.91 -2.31
CA THR A 206 -5.01 5.54 -2.16
C THR A 206 -6.01 4.51 -2.69
N PRO A 207 -5.59 3.55 -3.54
CA PRO A 207 -6.44 2.44 -3.94
C PRO A 207 -7.03 1.69 -2.74
N THR A 208 -8.35 1.70 -2.61
CA THR A 208 -9.04 1.22 -1.39
C THR A 208 -10.07 0.12 -1.68
N LEU A 209 -9.89 -1.05 -1.07
CA LEU A 209 -10.89 -2.12 -1.02
C LEU A 209 -11.57 -2.12 0.36
N ILE A 210 -12.83 -1.69 0.43
CA ILE A 210 -13.63 -1.79 1.66
C ILE A 210 -14.28 -3.16 1.72
N ILE A 211 -14.04 -3.88 2.82
CA ILE A 211 -14.72 -5.14 3.14
C ILE A 211 -15.83 -4.83 4.14
N ALA A 212 -17.06 -5.16 3.79
CA ALA A 212 -18.26 -4.97 4.59
C ALA A 212 -18.86 -6.32 5.01
N CYS A 213 -19.65 -6.32 6.08
CA CYS A 213 -20.32 -7.50 6.60
C CYS A 213 -21.83 -7.23 6.67
N GLU A 214 -22.65 -7.97 5.90
CA GLU A 214 -24.08 -7.65 5.67
C GLU A 214 -24.90 -7.47 6.95
N LEU A 215 -24.63 -8.29 7.98
CA LEU A 215 -25.34 -8.29 9.27
C LEU A 215 -24.53 -7.63 10.39
N ASP A 216 -23.68 -6.67 10.04
CA ASP A 216 -22.91 -5.91 11.02
C ASP A 216 -23.81 -5.08 11.95
N ALA A 217 -23.87 -5.48 13.23
CA ALA A 217 -24.63 -4.78 14.26
C ALA A 217 -23.79 -3.78 15.07
N VAL A 218 -22.48 -3.71 14.85
CA VAL A 218 -21.54 -2.85 15.61
C VAL A 218 -21.14 -1.64 14.77
N ALA A 219 -20.80 -1.86 13.50
CA ALA A 219 -20.55 -0.84 12.50
C ALA A 219 -21.47 -1.06 11.29
N PRO A 220 -22.79 -0.82 11.43
CA PRO A 220 -23.76 -1.13 10.38
C PRO A 220 -23.33 -0.56 9.02
N VAL A 221 -23.38 -1.40 7.98
CA VAL A 221 -22.88 -1.08 6.64
C VAL A 221 -23.46 0.23 6.12
N ALA A 222 -24.76 0.45 6.29
CA ALA A 222 -25.47 1.65 5.85
C ALA A 222 -25.03 2.95 6.56
N GLN A 223 -24.38 2.85 7.73
CA GLN A 223 -23.90 4.00 8.50
C GLN A 223 -22.38 4.22 8.36
N HIS A 224 -21.64 3.19 7.98
CA HIS A 224 -20.18 3.23 7.91
C HIS A 224 -19.63 2.80 6.55
N ALA A 225 -19.43 1.49 6.34
CA ALA A 225 -18.70 0.97 5.18
C ALA A 225 -19.25 1.48 3.82
N SER A 226 -20.58 1.50 3.65
CA SER A 226 -21.20 1.95 2.40
C SER A 226 -21.08 3.48 2.19
N PRO A 227 -21.41 4.35 3.18
CA PRO A 227 -21.10 5.77 3.09
C PRO A 227 -19.62 6.08 2.83
N PHE A 228 -18.69 5.42 3.53
CA PHE A 228 -17.25 5.64 3.34
C PHE A 228 -16.80 5.28 1.92
N TYR A 229 -17.28 4.16 1.37
CA TYR A 229 -17.03 3.82 -0.03
C TYR A 229 -17.54 4.89 -1.00
N ASN A 230 -18.72 5.43 -0.75
CA ASN A 230 -19.34 6.44 -1.61
C ASN A 230 -18.63 7.79 -1.55
N ASP A 231 -18.01 8.11 -0.41
CA ASP A 231 -17.29 9.35 -0.17
C ASP A 231 -15.94 9.40 -0.91
N ILE A 232 -15.22 8.27 -0.95
CA ILE A 232 -13.96 8.16 -1.71
C ILE A 232 -14.18 8.59 -3.17
N PRO A 233 -13.33 9.44 -3.77
CA PRO A 233 -13.50 9.89 -5.15
C PRO A 233 -13.64 8.74 -6.15
N ARG A 234 -14.50 8.91 -7.15
CA ARG A 234 -14.62 7.95 -8.27
C ARG A 234 -13.37 7.86 -9.15
N SER A 235 -12.48 8.86 -9.07
CA SER A 235 -11.18 8.87 -9.74
C SER A 235 -10.13 8.01 -9.03
N THR A 236 -10.43 7.53 -7.82
CA THR A 236 -9.58 6.62 -7.07
C THR A 236 -10.01 5.18 -7.36
N ASP A 237 -9.05 4.30 -7.60
CA ASP A 237 -9.30 2.87 -7.74
C ASP A 237 -9.89 2.34 -6.44
N LYS A 238 -11.12 1.84 -6.49
CA LYS A 238 -11.80 1.35 -5.29
C LYS A 238 -12.71 0.18 -5.59
N ALA A 239 -12.93 -0.61 -4.55
CA ALA A 239 -13.89 -1.69 -4.54
C ALA A 239 -14.59 -1.77 -3.17
N PHE A 240 -15.81 -2.28 -3.19
CA PHE A 240 -16.63 -2.60 -2.03
C PHE A 240 -17.02 -4.06 -2.15
N LEU A 241 -16.68 -4.85 -1.15
CA LEU A 241 -16.98 -6.28 -1.07
C LEU A 241 -17.79 -6.54 0.19
N GLU A 242 -19.08 -6.85 0.05
CA GLU A 242 -19.93 -7.20 1.20
C GLU A 242 -20.07 -8.72 1.34
N ILE A 243 -19.72 -9.22 2.52
CA ILE A 243 -19.86 -10.62 2.87
C ILE A 243 -21.27 -10.90 3.36
N ARG A 244 -21.96 -11.78 2.63
CA ARG A 244 -23.32 -12.23 2.92
C ARG A 244 -23.40 -12.87 4.30
N ASN A 245 -24.41 -12.50 5.07
CA ASN A 245 -24.64 -12.91 6.45
C ASN A 245 -23.47 -12.61 7.41
N GLY A 246 -22.48 -11.83 7.00
CA GLY A 246 -21.31 -11.52 7.80
C GLY A 246 -21.68 -10.71 9.03
N SER A 247 -21.26 -11.16 10.22
CA SER A 247 -21.29 -10.32 11.43
C SER A 247 -20.14 -9.29 11.41
N HIS A 248 -20.05 -8.40 12.40
CA HIS A 248 -18.94 -7.42 12.52
C HIS A 248 -17.53 -8.03 12.43
N PHE A 249 -17.42 -9.33 12.72
CA PHE A 249 -16.17 -10.08 12.75
C PHE A 249 -15.91 -10.87 11.47
N CYS A 250 -16.70 -10.68 10.39
CA CYS A 250 -16.67 -11.54 9.20
C CYS A 250 -15.28 -11.69 8.55
N ALA A 251 -14.37 -10.74 8.83
CA ALA A 251 -13.02 -10.73 8.28
C ALA A 251 -11.89 -10.93 9.30
N ASN A 252 -12.22 -11.38 10.51
CA ASN A 252 -11.27 -11.66 11.59
C ASN A 252 -10.71 -13.08 11.51
N SER A 253 -9.61 -13.33 12.21
CA SER A 253 -8.98 -14.65 12.30
C SER A 253 -9.97 -15.71 12.80
N GLY A 254 -10.05 -16.83 12.08
CA GLY A 254 -10.90 -17.98 12.42
C GLY A 254 -12.35 -17.85 11.98
N TYR A 255 -12.71 -16.85 11.17
CA TYR A 255 -14.03 -16.72 10.56
C TYR A 255 -14.10 -17.44 9.19
N PRO A 256 -15.31 -17.82 8.72
CA PRO A 256 -15.46 -18.82 7.66
C PRO A 256 -15.04 -18.38 6.25
N ASP A 257 -14.78 -17.08 6.02
CA ASP A 257 -14.57 -16.50 4.68
C ASP A 257 -13.10 -16.12 4.38
N GLU A 258 -12.11 -16.61 5.13
CA GLU A 258 -10.68 -16.29 4.94
C GLU A 258 -10.14 -16.66 3.54
N ASP A 259 -10.73 -17.66 2.89
CA ASP A 259 -10.41 -18.07 1.52
C ASP A 259 -10.76 -16.96 0.51
N ILE A 260 -12.02 -16.52 0.51
CA ILE A 260 -12.55 -15.46 -0.35
C ILE A 260 -11.90 -14.12 -0.01
N LEU A 261 -11.84 -13.76 1.28
CA LEU A 261 -11.18 -12.54 1.73
C LEU A 261 -9.70 -12.54 1.35
N GLY A 262 -9.03 -13.69 1.45
CA GLY A 262 -7.66 -13.86 1.02
C GLY A 262 -7.50 -13.69 -0.49
N LYS A 263 -8.42 -14.23 -1.30
CA LYS A 263 -8.42 -14.04 -2.76
C LYS A 263 -8.47 -12.56 -3.14
N TYR A 264 -9.44 -11.81 -2.62
CA TYR A 264 -9.59 -10.39 -2.92
C TYR A 264 -8.48 -9.55 -2.29
N GLY A 265 -8.13 -9.80 -1.03
CA GLY A 265 -7.11 -9.03 -0.31
C GLY A 265 -5.71 -9.20 -0.88
N VAL A 266 -5.30 -10.44 -1.19
CA VAL A 266 -4.01 -10.69 -1.86
C VAL A 266 -4.01 -10.04 -3.25
N SER A 267 -5.10 -10.19 -4.02
CA SER A 267 -5.20 -9.59 -5.35
C SER A 267 -5.11 -8.07 -5.32
N TRP A 268 -5.79 -7.42 -4.37
CA TRP A 268 -5.74 -5.97 -4.18
C TRP A 268 -4.32 -5.49 -3.85
N MET A 269 -3.68 -6.14 -2.87
CA MET A 269 -2.32 -5.78 -2.49
C MET A 269 -1.34 -6.01 -3.63
N LYS A 270 -1.46 -7.11 -4.37
CA LYS A 270 -0.63 -7.38 -5.55
C LYS A 270 -0.83 -6.35 -6.65
N ARG A 271 -2.07 -6.02 -6.95
CA ARG A 271 -2.39 -5.09 -8.01
C ARG A 271 -1.81 -3.70 -7.76
N PHE A 272 -1.87 -3.19 -6.53
CA PHE A 272 -1.52 -1.79 -6.27
C PHE A 272 -0.18 -1.59 -5.57
N ILE A 273 0.31 -2.56 -4.77
CA ILE A 273 1.64 -2.47 -4.14
C ILE A 273 2.74 -2.97 -5.09
N ASP A 274 2.47 -4.00 -5.90
CA ASP A 274 3.42 -4.58 -6.86
C ASP A 274 3.13 -4.17 -8.32
N ASP A 275 2.13 -3.31 -8.58
CA ASP A 275 1.67 -2.95 -9.94
C ASP A 275 1.38 -4.21 -10.81
N ASP A 276 1.01 -5.33 -10.18
CA ASP A 276 0.95 -6.65 -10.81
C ASP A 276 -0.41 -6.92 -11.46
N ARG A 277 -0.51 -6.58 -12.75
CA ARG A 277 -1.71 -6.75 -13.57
C ARG A 277 -2.17 -8.19 -13.76
N ARG A 278 -1.36 -9.20 -13.40
CA ARG A 278 -1.81 -10.60 -13.43
C ARG A 278 -2.99 -10.85 -12.49
N TYR A 279 -3.17 -9.98 -11.48
CA TYR A 279 -4.26 -10.05 -10.51
C TYR A 279 -5.52 -9.28 -10.93
N ASP A 280 -5.48 -8.51 -12.04
CA ASP A 280 -6.65 -7.78 -12.58
C ASP A 280 -7.85 -8.70 -12.79
N GLN A 281 -7.59 -9.93 -13.25
CA GLN A 281 -8.62 -10.93 -13.57
C GLN A 281 -9.49 -11.37 -12.37
N PHE A 282 -9.04 -11.13 -11.14
CA PHE A 282 -9.81 -11.47 -9.92
C PHE A 282 -10.54 -10.26 -9.33
N LEU A 283 -10.23 -9.06 -9.81
CA LEU A 283 -10.78 -7.79 -9.29
C LEU A 283 -11.72 -7.11 -10.28
N CYS A 284 -11.49 -7.25 -11.59
CA CYS A 284 -12.25 -6.60 -12.63
C CYS A 284 -12.71 -7.56 -13.72
N GLY A 285 -14.02 -7.59 -13.95
CA GLY A 285 -14.66 -8.40 -14.99
C GLY A 285 -15.45 -9.62 -14.49
N PRO A 286 -15.07 -10.32 -13.41
CA PRO A 286 -15.92 -11.38 -12.86
C PRO A 286 -17.29 -10.88 -12.42
N ASN A 287 -18.31 -11.75 -12.51
CA ASN A 287 -19.56 -11.52 -11.79
C ASN A 287 -19.34 -11.90 -10.32
N HIS A 288 -18.84 -10.95 -9.52
CA HIS A 288 -18.48 -11.19 -8.12
C HIS A 288 -19.65 -11.73 -7.29
N GLU A 289 -20.87 -11.24 -7.50
CA GLU A 289 -22.09 -11.66 -6.80
C GLU A 289 -22.60 -13.05 -7.24
N ALA A 290 -21.97 -13.69 -8.24
CA ALA A 290 -22.20 -15.10 -8.51
C ALA A 290 -21.63 -16.01 -7.42
N GLU A 291 -20.64 -15.52 -6.65
CA GLU A 291 -20.18 -16.18 -5.44
C GLU A 291 -21.23 -16.00 -4.34
N TRP A 292 -21.70 -17.10 -3.76
CA TRP A 292 -22.81 -17.06 -2.81
C TRP A 292 -22.48 -16.24 -1.56
N ASN A 293 -21.23 -16.28 -1.12
CA ASN A 293 -20.76 -15.56 0.07
C ASN A 293 -20.69 -14.04 -0.15
N ILE A 294 -20.88 -13.55 -1.37
CA ILE A 294 -20.87 -12.12 -1.68
C ILE A 294 -22.33 -11.65 -1.82
N SER A 295 -22.75 -10.71 -0.96
CA SER A 295 -24.10 -10.12 -1.03
C SER A 295 -24.15 -8.92 -1.97
N GLU A 296 -23.05 -8.18 -2.07
CA GLU A 296 -22.93 -7.01 -2.94
C GLU A 296 -21.47 -6.79 -3.33
N TYR A 297 -21.24 -6.37 -4.57
CA TYR A 297 -19.94 -5.86 -5.02
C TYR A 297 -20.09 -4.54 -5.78
N ARG A 298 -19.21 -3.57 -5.51
CA ARG A 298 -19.13 -2.30 -6.25
C ARG A 298 -17.68 -2.00 -6.57
N ASP A 299 -17.41 -1.39 -7.70
CA ASP A 299 -16.05 -1.03 -8.10
C ASP A 299 -15.99 0.20 -9.01
N THR A 300 -14.77 0.66 -9.27
CA THR A 300 -14.43 1.64 -10.30
C THR A 300 -13.55 1.03 -11.38
N CYS A 301 -13.78 -0.24 -11.74
CA CYS A 301 -12.93 -1.02 -12.63
C CYS A 301 -12.55 -0.32 -13.95
N ASN A 302 -11.42 -0.78 -14.50
CA ASN A 302 -10.47 -0.12 -15.42
C ASN A 302 -9.19 0.41 -14.72
N TYR A 303 -8.78 -0.25 -13.63
CA TYR A 303 -7.54 0.03 -12.90
C TYR A 303 -6.30 0.04 -13.80
#